data_AF-A6FXU8-F1
#
_entry.id   AF-A6FXU8-F1
#
_cell.length_a   1.000
_cell.length_b   1.000
_cell.length_c   1.000
_cell.angle_alpha   90.00
_cell.angle_beta   90.00
_cell.angle_gamma   90.00
#
_symmetry.space_group_name_H-M   'P 1'
#
loop_
_entity.id
_entity.type
_entity.pdbx_description
1 polymer ?
#
loop_
_entity_poly.entity_id
_entity_poly.type
_entity_poly.pdbx_seq_one_letter_code
_entity_poly.pdbx_strand_id
1 'polypeptide(L)'
;MSPTSPLALALACLGGCAPSRPIAPSCPEQARGSSDGRPEQAERSTDWRLDEAAFLPLLEDRALRERLWVMYTAAEPHAVRFAGGVERWKPVRLLIASDRALWWDHGLIEIPVAPDDTGVIAHELFHGSFHGSPLNAGRDAAWGEGFADAFRYLLELEVMGEDGSPWMRNMDQLAQLSDDELLVRRRDDETFRVYSYPALVILARVDRDIERFEALWFDLLERRRATDQDILAEEFGELLARPEG
;
A
#
# COMPACT_ATOMS: atom_id res chain seq x y z
N MET A 1 -46.56 10.06 -25.01
CA MET A 1 -45.63 9.00 -25.43
C MET A 1 -44.27 9.38 -24.90
N SER A 2 -43.89 8.77 -23.78
CA SER A 2 -42.62 9.01 -23.08
C SER A 2 -41.94 7.66 -22.92
N PRO A 3 -40.67 7.48 -23.31
CA PRO A 3 -39.94 6.30 -22.90
C PRO A 3 -39.28 6.55 -21.54
N THR A 4 -39.61 5.64 -20.64
CA THR A 4 -39.11 5.41 -19.29
C THR A 4 -37.66 4.92 -19.31
N SER A 5 -36.85 5.46 -18.40
CA SER A 5 -35.50 4.99 -18.06
C SER A 5 -35.58 3.85 -17.04
N PRO A 6 -34.79 2.75 -17.13
CA PRO A 6 -34.80 1.72 -16.11
C PRO A 6 -33.57 1.75 -15.19
N LEU A 7 -33.87 1.50 -13.91
CA LEU A 7 -33.11 0.77 -12.90
C LEU A 7 -32.04 1.51 -12.06
N ALA A 8 -32.53 2.01 -10.93
CA ALA A 8 -31.88 1.86 -9.62
C ALA A 8 -32.47 0.61 -8.90
N LEU A 9 -31.64 -0.21 -8.22
CA LEU A 9 -31.81 -0.64 -6.81
C LEU A 9 -30.79 -1.74 -6.38
N ALA A 10 -30.18 -1.47 -5.21
CA ALA A 10 -29.94 -2.32 -4.02
C ALA A 10 -29.06 -3.60 -4.12
N LEU A 11 -28.02 -3.85 -3.30
CA LEU A 11 -27.84 -3.81 -1.82
C LEU A 11 -28.53 -4.97 -1.06
N ALA A 12 -27.75 -5.90 -0.50
CA ALA A 12 -27.94 -6.68 0.75
C ALA A 12 -26.92 -7.85 0.79
N CYS A 13 -25.98 -7.95 1.73
CA CYS A 13 -26.06 -8.23 3.19
C CYS A 13 -26.09 -9.73 3.54
N LEU A 14 -25.30 -10.09 4.57
CA LEU A 14 -25.48 -11.03 5.69
C LEU A 14 -24.08 -11.54 6.11
N GLY A 15 -23.55 -11.41 7.32
CA GLY A 15 -24.15 -11.20 8.65
C GLY A 15 -23.84 -12.41 9.54
N GLY A 16 -23.12 -12.22 10.66
CA GLY A 16 -22.91 -13.29 11.65
C GLY A 16 -22.02 -12.92 12.84
N CYS A 17 -22.61 -12.32 13.87
CA CYS A 17 -22.04 -12.20 15.23
C CYS A 17 -22.18 -13.52 16.02
N ALA A 18 -21.17 -13.89 16.82
CA ALA A 18 -21.29 -14.58 18.12
C ALA A 18 -19.90 -14.75 18.82
N PRO A 19 -19.82 -14.94 20.16
CA PRO A 19 -18.81 -14.30 21.00
C PRO A 19 -17.76 -15.22 21.68
N SER A 20 -16.70 -14.57 22.20
CA SER A 20 -15.87 -14.90 23.38
C SER A 20 -15.21 -16.30 23.52
N ARG A 21 -13.87 -16.34 23.53
CA ARG A 21 -13.02 -16.64 24.73
C ARG A 21 -11.51 -16.64 24.42
N PRO A 22 -10.65 -16.32 25.40
CA PRO A 22 -9.20 -16.23 25.23
C PRO A 22 -8.53 -17.60 25.48
N ILE A 23 -7.50 -17.93 24.70
CA ILE A 23 -6.61 -19.05 25.00
C ILE A 23 -5.17 -18.69 24.61
N ALA A 24 -4.35 -18.43 25.63
CA ALA A 24 -2.98 -18.92 25.74
C ALA A 24 -2.90 -19.61 27.13
N PRO A 25 -1.89 -20.44 27.47
CA PRO A 25 -0.74 -20.91 26.70
C PRO A 25 -0.58 -22.45 26.74
N SER A 26 0.29 -23.03 25.89
CA SER A 26 1.19 -24.13 26.31
C SER A 26 2.10 -24.57 25.17
N CYS A 27 3.39 -24.41 25.43
CA CYS A 27 4.51 -25.11 24.82
C CYS A 27 4.43 -26.62 25.16
N PRO A 28 4.88 -27.52 24.27
CA PRO A 28 5.58 -28.71 24.72
C PRO A 28 7.00 -28.73 24.16
N GLU A 29 7.92 -28.69 25.12
CA GLU A 29 9.31 -29.09 25.03
C GLU A 29 9.40 -30.61 24.81
N GLN A 30 10.08 -31.03 23.74
CA GLN A 30 10.70 -32.35 23.52
C GLN A 30 11.28 -32.37 22.10
N ALA A 31 12.40 -32.98 21.75
CA ALA A 31 13.63 -33.34 22.44
C ALA A 31 14.64 -33.62 21.31
N ARG A 32 15.87 -33.13 21.51
CA ARG A 32 17.16 -33.58 20.95
C ARG A 32 17.13 -34.65 19.84
N GLY A 33 17.45 -34.20 18.63
CA GLY A 33 18.05 -35.00 17.57
C GLY A 33 19.26 -34.25 17.01
N SER A 34 20.45 -34.58 17.50
CA SER A 34 21.71 -34.12 16.94
C SER A 34 22.01 -34.95 15.71
N SER A 35 22.05 -34.31 14.54
CA SER A 35 22.76 -34.81 13.37
C SER A 35 23.39 -33.60 12.69
N ASP A 36 24.71 -33.52 12.81
CA ASP A 36 25.56 -32.64 12.02
C ASP A 36 25.30 -32.88 10.53
N GLY A 37 24.46 -32.02 9.98
CA GLY A 37 24.24 -31.86 8.56
C GLY A 37 24.03 -30.39 8.35
N ARG A 38 25.13 -29.60 8.35
CA ARG A 38 25.08 -28.23 7.84
C ARG A 38 24.42 -28.33 6.47
N PRO A 39 23.22 -27.74 6.27
CA PRO A 39 22.75 -27.54 4.92
C PRO A 39 23.82 -26.70 4.25
N GLU A 40 24.21 -27.09 3.03
CA GLU A 40 24.81 -26.17 2.07
C GLU A 40 24.13 -24.81 2.28
N GLN A 41 24.94 -23.78 2.48
CA GLN A 41 24.46 -22.41 2.39
C GLN A 41 23.73 -22.34 1.06
N ALA A 42 22.39 -22.39 1.13
CA ALA A 42 21.54 -22.09 0.00
C ALA A 42 22.06 -20.75 -0.46
N GLU A 43 22.68 -20.74 -1.64
CA GLU A 43 23.07 -19.52 -2.32
C GLU A 43 21.84 -18.64 -2.23
N ARG A 44 21.92 -17.59 -1.39
CA ARG A 44 20.82 -16.65 -1.26
C ARG A 44 20.71 -16.07 -2.64
N SER A 45 19.72 -16.54 -3.41
CA SER A 45 19.39 -16.03 -4.72
C SER A 45 19.40 -14.52 -4.60
N THR A 46 20.42 -13.90 -5.19
CA THR A 46 20.57 -12.44 -5.23
C THR A 46 19.53 -11.81 -6.13
N ASP A 47 18.74 -12.64 -6.82
CA ASP A 47 17.64 -12.21 -7.65
C ASP A 47 16.40 -11.98 -6.78
N TRP A 48 16.32 -10.75 -6.25
CA TRP A 48 15.15 -10.21 -5.55
C TRP A 48 14.14 -9.58 -6.50
N ARG A 49 14.50 -9.47 -7.79
CA ARG A 49 13.65 -8.91 -8.83
C ARG A 49 12.66 -9.95 -9.31
N LEU A 50 11.48 -9.47 -9.68
CA LEU A 50 10.49 -10.30 -10.36
C LEU A 50 10.96 -10.60 -11.79
N ASP A 51 10.88 -11.87 -12.20
CA ASP A 51 11.06 -12.25 -13.60
C ASP A 51 9.88 -11.71 -14.43
N GLU A 52 10.15 -11.14 -15.60
CA GLU A 52 9.12 -10.67 -16.52
C GLU A 52 8.10 -11.78 -16.85
N ALA A 53 8.53 -13.05 -16.91
CA ALA A 53 7.64 -14.19 -17.13
C ALA A 53 6.60 -14.38 -16.00
N ALA A 54 6.89 -13.91 -14.80
CA ALA A 54 5.99 -13.92 -13.64
C ALA A 54 5.19 -12.62 -13.47
N PHE A 55 5.36 -11.65 -14.38
CA PHE A 55 4.64 -10.38 -14.38
C PHE A 55 3.44 -10.43 -15.34
N LEU A 56 2.22 -10.42 -14.79
CA LEU A 56 0.96 -10.45 -15.53
C LEU A 56 0.95 -11.49 -16.67
N PRO A 57 1.28 -12.77 -16.39
CA PRO A 57 1.50 -13.77 -17.43
C PRO A 57 0.27 -14.06 -18.30
N LEU A 58 -0.93 -13.75 -17.78
CA LEU A 58 -2.21 -13.99 -18.45
C LEU A 58 -2.80 -12.74 -19.11
N LEU A 59 -2.14 -11.58 -19.02
CA LEU A 59 -2.62 -10.35 -19.65
C LEU A 59 -2.29 -10.37 -21.15
N GLU A 60 -3.31 -10.54 -21.98
CA GLU A 60 -3.16 -10.61 -23.44
C GLU A 60 -2.77 -9.27 -24.08
N ASP A 61 -3.19 -8.15 -23.49
CA ASP A 61 -2.83 -6.81 -23.94
C ASP A 61 -1.36 -6.51 -23.63
N ARG A 62 -0.49 -6.78 -24.61
CA ARG A 62 0.96 -6.58 -24.51
C ARG A 62 1.34 -5.13 -24.27
N ALA A 63 0.64 -4.18 -24.88
CA ALA A 63 0.98 -2.76 -24.74
C ALA A 63 0.65 -2.26 -23.33
N LEU A 64 -0.48 -2.70 -22.76
CA LEU A 64 -0.80 -2.41 -21.37
C LEU A 64 0.18 -3.10 -20.42
N ARG A 65 0.48 -4.38 -20.65
CA ARG A 65 1.48 -5.12 -19.85
C ARG A 65 2.83 -4.43 -19.84
N GLU A 66 3.30 -3.91 -20.98
CA GLU A 66 4.54 -3.16 -21.08
C GLU A 66 4.50 -1.85 -20.28
N ARG A 67 3.42 -1.07 -20.35
CA ARG A 67 3.26 0.15 -19.53
C ARG A 67 3.26 -0.15 -18.03
N LEU A 68 2.55 -1.20 -17.62
CA LEU A 68 2.54 -1.68 -16.23
C LEU A 68 3.94 -2.14 -15.79
N TRP A 69 4.69 -2.79 -16.68
CA TRP A 69 6.07 -3.23 -16.41
C TRP A 69 7.02 -2.06 -16.20
N VAL A 70 6.88 -0.98 -16.98
CA VAL A 70 7.65 0.25 -16.77
C VAL A 70 7.40 0.83 -15.38
N MET A 71 6.13 0.92 -14.95
CA MET A 71 5.80 1.37 -13.60
C MET A 71 6.37 0.43 -12.52
N TYR A 72 6.25 -0.90 -12.71
CA TYR A 72 6.81 -1.88 -11.78
C TYR A 72 8.32 -1.72 -11.61
N THR A 73 9.05 -1.66 -12.72
CA THR A 73 10.52 -1.59 -12.71
C THR A 73 11.05 -0.26 -12.19
N ALA A 74 10.26 0.81 -12.28
CA ALA A 74 10.53 2.08 -11.62
C ALA A 74 10.25 2.02 -10.11
N ALA A 75 9.10 1.46 -9.70
CA ALA A 75 8.68 1.44 -8.29
C ALA A 75 9.45 0.43 -7.42
N GLU A 76 9.79 -0.76 -7.93
CA GLU A 76 10.38 -1.86 -7.17
C GLU A 76 11.70 -1.47 -6.46
N PRO A 77 12.68 -0.81 -7.11
CA PRO A 77 13.91 -0.37 -6.44
C PRO A 77 13.65 0.61 -5.28
N HIS A 78 12.64 1.48 -5.42
CA HIS A 78 12.26 2.37 -4.33
C HIS A 78 11.63 1.58 -3.19
N ALA A 79 10.65 0.71 -3.46
CA ALA A 79 10.01 -0.12 -2.44
C ALA A 79 11.05 -0.95 -1.64
N VAL A 80 12.02 -1.56 -2.32
CA VAL A 80 13.15 -2.27 -1.69
C VAL A 80 13.97 -1.35 -0.79
N ARG A 81 14.24 -0.11 -1.22
CA ARG A 81 14.93 0.89 -0.40
C ARG A 81 14.12 1.23 0.84
N PHE A 82 12.83 1.54 0.70
CA PHE A 82 11.91 1.83 1.81
C PHE A 82 11.80 0.69 2.83
N ALA A 83 11.93 -0.56 2.39
CA ALA A 83 12.00 -1.72 3.29
C ALA A 83 13.31 -1.77 4.13
N GLY A 84 14.30 -0.93 3.82
CA GLY A 84 15.63 -0.94 4.44
C GLY A 84 16.63 -1.83 3.70
N GLY A 85 16.40 -2.10 2.41
CA GLY A 85 17.27 -2.88 1.53
C GLY A 85 16.80 -4.32 1.30
N VAL A 86 17.49 -5.01 0.39
CA VAL A 86 17.16 -6.37 -0.10
C VAL A 86 16.99 -7.39 1.04
N GLU A 87 17.78 -7.27 2.10
CA GLU A 87 17.75 -8.18 3.25
C GLU A 87 16.44 -8.10 4.07
N ARG A 88 15.71 -7.00 3.94
CA ARG A 88 14.42 -6.77 4.61
C ARG A 88 13.24 -6.76 3.64
N TRP A 89 13.52 -6.73 2.34
CA TRP A 89 12.53 -6.79 1.29
C TRP A 89 11.91 -8.18 1.20
N LYS A 90 10.58 -8.23 1.08
CA LYS A 90 9.85 -9.44 0.73
C LYS A 90 9.71 -9.48 -0.80
N PRO A 91 10.44 -10.36 -1.52
CA PRO A 91 10.42 -10.35 -2.97
C PRO A 91 9.03 -10.67 -3.52
N VAL A 92 8.60 -9.90 -4.51
CA VAL A 92 7.44 -10.26 -5.32
C VAL A 92 7.82 -11.48 -6.16
N ARG A 93 6.99 -12.51 -6.07
CA ARG A 93 7.16 -13.80 -6.77
C ARG A 93 6.23 -13.91 -7.97
N LEU A 94 5.08 -13.25 -7.91
CA LEU A 94 4.04 -13.32 -8.93
C LEU A 94 3.16 -12.08 -8.84
N LEU A 95 2.85 -11.49 -10.00
CA LEU A 95 1.89 -10.41 -10.12
C LEU A 95 0.81 -10.81 -11.14
N ILE A 96 -0.46 -10.78 -10.75
CA ILE A 96 -1.58 -11.22 -11.59
C ILE A 96 -2.67 -10.15 -11.71
N ALA A 97 -3.40 -10.22 -12.82
CA ALA A 97 -4.61 -9.46 -13.02
C ALA A 97 -5.74 -10.04 -12.16
N SER A 98 -6.50 -9.18 -11.49
CA SER A 98 -7.62 -9.52 -10.63
C SER A 98 -8.69 -8.42 -10.69
N ASP A 99 -9.81 -8.60 -10.00
CA ASP A 99 -10.85 -7.58 -9.84
C ASP A 99 -10.63 -6.68 -8.61
N ARG A 100 -9.55 -6.96 -7.87
CA ARG A 100 -9.17 -6.31 -6.61
C ARG A 100 -7.69 -6.00 -6.59
N ALA A 101 -7.32 -5.06 -5.74
CA ALA A 101 -5.93 -4.70 -5.45
C ALA A 101 -5.57 -5.30 -4.09
N LEU A 102 -4.62 -6.24 -4.05
CA LEU A 102 -4.21 -6.93 -2.83
C LEU A 102 -2.73 -7.33 -2.87
N TRP A 103 -2.05 -7.07 -1.77
CA TRP A 103 -0.71 -7.59 -1.49
C TRP A 103 -0.76 -8.76 -0.49
N TRP A 104 -0.05 -9.85 -0.81
CA TRP A 104 0.02 -11.05 0.03
C TRP A 104 1.43 -11.28 0.58
N ASP A 105 1.51 -11.69 1.85
CA ASP A 105 2.76 -11.92 2.59
C ASP A 105 3.74 -12.93 1.96
N HIS A 106 3.27 -13.79 1.06
CA HIS A 106 4.08 -14.78 0.35
C HIS A 106 4.60 -14.29 -1.01
N GLY A 107 4.46 -13.00 -1.32
CA GLY A 107 4.99 -12.36 -2.52
C GLY A 107 4.07 -12.41 -3.74
N LEU A 108 2.77 -12.62 -3.55
CA LEU A 108 1.77 -12.46 -4.61
C LEU A 108 1.20 -11.04 -4.55
N ILE A 109 1.06 -10.41 -5.71
CA ILE A 109 0.29 -9.17 -5.87
C ILE A 109 -0.85 -9.41 -6.87
N GLU A 110 -2.05 -9.02 -6.49
CA GLU A 110 -3.24 -8.95 -7.35
C GLU A 110 -3.54 -7.48 -7.65
N ILE A 111 -3.75 -7.12 -8.92
CA ILE A 111 -4.17 -5.75 -9.28
C ILE A 111 -5.38 -5.73 -10.21
N PRO A 112 -6.26 -4.72 -10.08
CA PRO A 112 -7.19 -4.37 -11.14
C PRO A 112 -6.39 -3.84 -12.32
N VAL A 113 -6.52 -4.50 -13.48
CA VAL A 113 -5.85 -4.05 -14.70
C VAL A 113 -6.77 -3.09 -15.43
N ALA A 114 -6.46 -1.79 -15.35
CA ALA A 114 -7.13 -0.75 -16.12
C ALA A 114 -6.12 0.00 -17.01
N PRO A 115 -6.45 0.30 -18.28
CA PRO A 115 -5.51 0.93 -19.21
C PRO A 115 -4.95 2.29 -18.78
N ASP A 116 -5.70 3.01 -17.94
CA ASP A 116 -5.45 4.35 -17.45
C ASP A 116 -5.03 4.39 -15.97
N ASP A 117 -4.92 3.25 -15.29
CA ASP A 117 -4.48 3.15 -13.89
C ASP A 117 -3.26 2.23 -13.75
N THR A 118 -2.11 2.70 -14.24
CA THR A 118 -0.85 1.96 -14.09
C THR A 118 -0.21 2.13 -12.72
N GLY A 119 -0.51 3.22 -12.01
CA GLY A 119 0.07 3.56 -10.72
C GLY A 119 -0.36 2.64 -9.58
N VAL A 120 -1.46 1.90 -9.73
CA VAL A 120 -1.88 0.88 -8.74
C VAL A 120 -0.77 -0.10 -8.37
N ILE A 121 0.16 -0.41 -9.29
CA ILE A 121 1.32 -1.27 -8.99
C ILE A 121 2.23 -0.65 -7.94
N ALA A 122 2.48 0.66 -8.01
CA ALA A 122 3.33 1.34 -7.03
C ALA A 122 2.70 1.31 -5.64
N HIS A 123 1.38 1.52 -5.56
CA HIS A 123 0.61 1.39 -4.31
C HIS A 123 0.79 -0.01 -3.71
N GLU A 124 0.50 -1.07 -4.47
CA GLU A 124 0.58 -2.45 -3.95
C GLU A 124 2.00 -2.87 -3.59
N LEU A 125 3.02 -2.38 -4.31
CA LEU A 125 4.42 -2.64 -3.96
C LEU A 125 4.79 -2.02 -2.61
N PHE A 126 4.31 -0.83 -2.31
CA PHE A 126 4.65 -0.14 -1.06
C PHE A 126 4.04 -0.81 0.16
N HIS A 127 2.91 -1.51 0.03
CA HIS A 127 2.38 -2.36 1.11
C HIS A 127 3.42 -3.38 1.60
N GLY A 128 4.28 -3.90 0.71
CA GLY A 128 5.39 -4.76 1.11
C GLY A 128 6.39 -4.08 2.05
N SER A 129 6.71 -2.81 1.79
CA SER A 129 7.60 -1.99 2.62
C SER A 129 6.92 -1.58 3.93
N PHE A 130 5.65 -1.17 3.87
CA PHE A 130 4.89 -0.72 5.03
C PHE A 130 4.60 -1.87 5.99
N HIS A 131 4.06 -2.99 5.50
CA HIS A 131 3.68 -4.14 6.34
C HIS A 131 4.87 -4.79 7.04
N GLY A 132 6.06 -4.73 6.42
CA GLY A 132 7.32 -5.19 7.03
C GLY A 132 7.94 -4.21 8.03
N SER A 133 7.38 -3.01 8.19
CA SER A 133 7.94 -1.95 9.02
C SER A 133 7.34 -1.92 10.44
N PRO A 134 8.06 -1.34 11.42
CA PRO A 134 7.50 -1.05 12.75
C PRO A 134 6.28 -0.12 12.78
N LEU A 135 5.96 0.59 11.69
CA LEU A 135 4.77 1.45 11.57
C LEU A 135 3.50 0.64 11.34
N ASN A 136 3.62 -0.62 10.90
CA ASN A 136 2.48 -1.54 10.81
C ASN A 136 2.15 -2.18 12.17
N ALA A 137 2.03 -1.34 13.20
CA ALA A 137 1.70 -1.75 14.56
C ALA A 137 0.83 -0.69 15.24
N GLY A 138 -0.06 -1.12 16.13
CA GLY A 138 -0.91 -0.20 16.88
C GLY A 138 -1.84 0.62 15.99
N ARG A 139 -2.02 1.91 16.30
CA ARG A 139 -2.88 2.80 15.51
C ARG A 139 -2.19 3.33 14.26
N ASP A 140 -0.86 3.30 14.22
CA ASP A 140 -0.07 3.72 13.06
C ASP A 140 -0.38 2.86 11.82
N ALA A 141 -0.81 1.61 12.00
CA ALA A 141 -1.23 0.72 10.90
C ALA A 141 -2.37 1.31 10.03
N ALA A 142 -3.21 2.21 10.59
CA ALA A 142 -4.28 2.87 9.83
C ALA A 142 -3.76 3.84 8.74
N TRP A 143 -2.47 4.17 8.76
CA TRP A 143 -1.82 5.04 7.77
C TRP A 143 -1.25 4.29 6.56
N GLY A 144 -1.31 2.94 6.54
CA GLY A 144 -0.69 2.13 5.48
C GLY A 144 -1.15 2.54 4.07
N GLU A 145 -2.46 2.68 3.88
CA GLU A 145 -3.06 3.15 2.63
C GLU A 145 -2.57 4.54 2.24
N GLY A 146 -2.46 5.44 3.21
CA GLY A 146 -1.94 6.80 3.00
C GLY A 146 -0.51 6.84 2.48
N PHE A 147 0.38 6.03 3.06
CA PHE A 147 1.75 5.92 2.59
C PHE A 147 1.84 5.24 1.22
N ALA A 148 1.03 4.20 0.97
CA ALA A 148 0.98 3.53 -0.32
C ALA A 148 0.50 4.47 -1.44
N ASP A 149 -0.53 5.27 -1.19
CA ASP A 149 -1.03 6.28 -2.12
C ASP A 149 -0.07 7.47 -2.29
N ALA A 150 0.57 7.94 -1.21
CA ALA A 150 1.60 8.99 -1.33
C ALA A 150 2.79 8.52 -2.18
N PHE A 151 3.25 7.29 -1.95
CA PHE A 151 4.29 6.67 -2.76
C PHE A 151 3.87 6.53 -4.23
N ARG A 152 2.65 6.00 -4.48
CA ARG A 152 2.07 5.92 -5.81
C ARG A 152 2.09 7.27 -6.52
N TYR A 153 1.60 8.33 -5.86
CA TYR A 153 1.58 9.67 -6.44
C TYR A 153 2.97 10.15 -6.86
N LEU A 154 3.97 9.97 -5.99
CA LEU A 154 5.35 10.40 -6.26
C LEU A 154 5.96 9.62 -7.43
N LEU A 155 5.70 8.31 -7.53
CA LEU A 155 6.19 7.48 -8.64
C LEU A 155 5.48 7.79 -9.95
N GLU A 156 4.17 8.04 -9.92
CA GLU A 156 3.45 8.52 -11.10
C GLU A 156 4.01 9.86 -11.58
N LEU A 157 4.29 10.80 -10.66
CA LEU A 157 4.91 12.08 -11.01
C LEU A 157 6.31 11.91 -11.62
N GLU A 158 7.14 11.02 -11.06
CA GLU A 158 8.49 10.75 -11.58
C GLU A 158 8.48 10.07 -12.96
N VAL A 159 7.61 9.07 -13.16
CA VAL A 159 7.58 8.23 -14.36
C VAL A 159 6.75 8.86 -15.49
N MET A 160 5.63 9.50 -15.15
CA MET A 160 4.63 9.98 -16.11
C MET A 160 4.55 11.51 -16.19
N GLY A 161 5.10 12.24 -15.21
CA GLY A 161 5.05 13.70 -15.19
C GLY A 161 3.61 14.23 -15.17
N GLU A 162 3.33 15.24 -16.00
CA GLU A 162 2.00 15.86 -16.11
C GLU A 162 0.95 14.93 -16.76
N ASP A 163 1.39 13.86 -17.44
CA ASP A 163 0.52 12.88 -18.11
C ASP A 163 0.08 11.73 -17.18
N GLY A 164 0.14 11.94 -15.85
CA GLY A 164 -0.25 10.97 -14.83
C GLY A 164 -1.67 10.39 -15.00
N SER A 165 -1.97 9.33 -14.24
CA SER A 165 -3.28 8.66 -14.29
C SER A 165 -4.44 9.61 -13.94
N PRO A 166 -5.70 9.28 -14.30
CA PRO A 166 -6.86 10.01 -13.80
C PRO A 166 -6.89 10.11 -12.28
N TRP A 167 -6.40 9.10 -11.56
CA TRP A 167 -6.29 9.11 -10.11
C TRP A 167 -5.30 10.17 -9.62
N MET A 168 -4.09 10.27 -10.21
CA MET A 168 -3.10 11.28 -9.84
C MET A 168 -3.64 12.69 -10.09
N ARG A 169 -4.29 12.92 -11.25
CA ARG A 169 -4.95 14.21 -11.54
C ARG A 169 -6.06 14.54 -10.55
N ASN A 170 -6.80 13.53 -10.07
CA ASN A 170 -7.79 13.73 -9.02
C ASN A 170 -7.14 14.10 -7.68
N MET A 171 -6.00 13.49 -7.32
CA MET A 171 -5.21 13.91 -6.14
C MET A 171 -4.74 15.37 -6.26
N ASP A 172 -4.32 15.81 -7.44
CA ASP A 172 -3.98 17.21 -7.69
C ASP A 172 -5.17 18.15 -7.48
N GLN A 173 -6.36 17.77 -7.95
CA GLN A 173 -7.58 18.54 -7.74
C GLN A 173 -7.99 18.59 -6.27
N LEU A 174 -7.90 17.47 -5.56
CA LEU A 174 -8.19 17.41 -4.13
C LEU A 174 -7.24 18.30 -3.32
N ALA A 175 -5.96 18.38 -3.71
CA ALA A 175 -4.99 19.25 -3.06
C ALA A 175 -5.24 20.75 -3.26
N GLN A 176 -6.13 21.15 -4.18
CA GLN A 176 -6.55 22.55 -4.34
C GLN A 176 -7.75 22.94 -3.46
N LEU A 177 -8.38 21.97 -2.79
CA LEU A 177 -9.47 22.24 -1.87
C LEU A 177 -8.95 22.98 -0.64
N SER A 178 -9.80 23.84 -0.08
CA SER A 178 -9.54 24.45 1.22
C SER A 178 -9.60 23.42 2.35
N ASP A 179 -8.99 23.75 3.50
CA ASP A 179 -9.04 22.89 4.69
C ASP A 179 -10.48 22.55 5.10
N ASP A 180 -11.40 23.51 5.02
CA ASP A 180 -12.82 23.30 5.35
C ASP A 180 -13.48 22.29 4.39
N GLU A 181 -13.18 22.36 3.09
CA GLU A 181 -13.70 21.41 2.10
C GLU A 181 -13.12 20.00 2.28
N LEU A 182 -11.82 19.90 2.59
CA LEU A 182 -11.16 18.63 2.90
C LEU A 182 -11.76 18.01 4.17
N LEU A 183 -12.05 18.81 5.20
CA LEU A 183 -12.67 18.33 6.44
C LEU A 183 -14.11 17.83 6.22
N VAL A 184 -14.92 18.55 5.44
CA VAL A 184 -16.27 18.10 5.07
C VAL A 184 -16.20 16.76 4.33
N ARG A 185 -15.32 16.65 3.33
CA ARG A 185 -15.18 15.42 2.55
C ARG A 185 -14.66 14.26 3.38
N ARG A 186 -13.68 14.49 4.26
CA ARG A 186 -13.17 13.49 5.22
C ARG A 186 -14.26 12.95 6.14
N ARG A 187 -15.24 13.78 6.52
CA ARG A 187 -16.37 13.34 7.35
C ARG A 187 -17.36 12.48 6.55
N ASP A 188 -17.65 12.88 5.33
CA ASP A 188 -18.80 12.37 4.57
C ASP A 188 -18.44 11.25 3.57
N ASP A 189 -17.15 11.09 3.21
CA ASP A 189 -16.64 10.12 2.24
C ASP A 189 -15.59 9.19 2.90
N GLU A 190 -15.99 7.94 3.15
CA GLU A 190 -15.14 6.94 3.79
C GLU A 190 -13.92 6.58 2.94
N THR A 191 -14.08 6.46 1.61
CA THR A 191 -12.96 6.16 0.72
C THR A 191 -11.96 7.30 0.75
N PHE A 192 -12.42 8.55 0.65
CA PHE A 192 -11.54 9.70 0.78
C PHE A 192 -10.83 9.74 2.14
N ARG A 193 -11.53 9.43 3.23
CA ARG A 193 -10.95 9.41 4.59
C ARG A 193 -9.85 8.37 4.77
N VAL A 194 -9.99 7.18 4.18
CA VAL A 194 -9.07 6.06 4.37
C VAL A 194 -7.88 6.11 3.41
N TYR A 195 -8.09 6.58 2.17
CA TYR A 195 -7.10 6.48 1.10
C TYR A 195 -6.50 7.85 0.77
N SER A 196 -7.31 8.76 0.20
CA SER A 196 -6.80 10.02 -0.37
C SER A 196 -6.39 11.05 0.67
N TYR A 197 -7.17 11.26 1.73
CA TYR A 197 -6.87 12.27 2.75
C TYR A 197 -5.52 12.03 3.47
N PRO A 198 -5.24 10.83 4.00
CA PRO A 198 -3.94 10.55 4.61
C PRO A 198 -2.78 10.80 3.65
N ALA A 199 -2.92 10.37 2.38
CA ALA A 199 -1.91 10.60 1.35
C ALA A 199 -1.70 12.09 1.07
N LEU A 200 -2.76 12.90 1.00
CA LEU A 200 -2.66 14.35 0.80
C LEU A 200 -1.89 15.04 1.94
N VAL A 201 -2.15 14.63 3.19
CA VAL A 201 -1.43 15.17 4.37
C VAL A 201 0.07 14.83 4.28
N ILE A 202 0.40 13.59 3.93
CA ILE A 202 1.80 13.17 3.74
C ILE A 202 2.44 13.94 2.58
N LEU A 203 1.77 14.03 1.43
CA LEU A 203 2.28 14.73 0.24
C LEU A 203 2.52 16.22 0.49
N ALA A 204 1.65 16.89 1.25
CA ALA A 204 1.85 18.26 1.69
C ALA A 204 3.07 18.39 2.61
N ARG A 205 3.29 17.42 3.51
CA ARG A 205 4.43 17.42 4.43
C ARG A 205 5.79 17.29 3.74
N VAL A 206 5.82 16.59 2.60
CA VAL A 206 7.04 16.30 1.84
C VAL A 206 7.18 17.18 0.59
N ASP A 207 6.29 18.16 0.40
CA ASP A 207 6.25 19.02 -0.79
C ASP A 207 6.28 18.25 -2.12
N ARG A 208 5.63 17.08 -2.16
CA ARG A 208 5.56 16.16 -3.32
C ARG A 208 6.95 15.78 -3.88
N ASP A 209 7.95 15.71 -3.01
CA ASP A 209 9.31 15.34 -3.36
C ASP A 209 9.65 13.95 -2.80
N ILE A 210 10.16 13.06 -3.67
CA ILE A 210 10.42 11.68 -3.29
C ILE A 210 11.60 11.52 -2.33
N GLU A 211 12.61 12.40 -2.42
CA GLU A 211 13.76 12.38 -1.50
C GLU A 211 13.34 12.84 -0.10
N ARG A 212 12.46 13.85 -0.02
CA ARG A 212 11.85 14.30 1.25
C ARG A 212 10.91 13.26 1.83
N PHE A 213 10.16 12.54 0.99
CA PHE A 213 9.35 11.40 1.42
C PHE A 213 10.22 10.27 1.98
N GLU A 214 11.35 9.96 1.32
CA GLU A 214 12.33 9.01 1.82
C GLU A 214 12.91 9.42 3.17
N ALA A 215 13.33 10.69 3.31
CA ALA A 215 13.85 11.21 4.57
C ALA A 215 12.81 11.14 5.70
N LEU A 216 11.56 11.56 5.43
CA LEU A 216 10.46 11.48 6.39
C LEU A 216 10.18 10.03 6.82
N TRP A 217 10.12 9.11 5.86
CA TRP A 217 9.91 7.69 6.14
C TRP A 217 10.94 7.15 7.13
N PHE A 218 12.24 7.36 6.86
CA PHE A 218 13.29 6.84 7.72
C PHE A 218 13.36 7.51 9.09
N ASP A 219 13.07 8.81 9.19
CA ASP A 219 12.91 9.51 10.47
C ASP A 219 11.79 8.88 11.31
N LEU A 220 10.62 8.64 10.71
CA LEU A 220 9.50 7.99 11.39
C LEU A 220 9.86 6.56 11.84
N LEU A 221 10.56 5.79 11.01
CA LEU A 221 11.05 4.46 11.40
C LEU A 221 12.01 4.52 12.60
N GLU A 222 12.86 5.55 12.68
CA GLU A 222 13.77 5.74 13.82
C GLU A 222 13.01 6.12 15.08
N ARG A 223 12.10 7.10 15.00
CA ARG A 223 11.23 7.52 16.11
C ARG A 223 10.42 6.34 16.65
N ARG A 224 9.81 5.54 15.78
CA ARG A 224 9.00 4.37 16.18
C ARG A 224 9.81 3.30 16.90
N ARG A 225 11.11 3.17 16.63
CA ARG A 225 11.98 2.23 17.37
C ARG A 225 12.29 2.72 18.79
N ALA A 226 12.14 4.01 19.06
CA ALA A 226 12.41 4.61 20.35
C ALA A 226 11.19 4.66 21.28
N THR A 227 9.97 4.47 20.76
CA THR A 227 8.73 4.57 21.53
C THR A 227 7.62 3.67 20.99
N ASP A 228 6.77 3.19 21.89
CA ASP A 228 5.54 2.48 21.53
C ASP A 228 4.34 3.43 21.29
N GLN A 229 4.53 4.74 21.39
CA GLN A 229 3.50 5.75 21.13
C GLN A 229 3.12 5.86 19.64
N ASP A 230 1.92 6.37 19.38
CA ASP A 230 1.37 6.60 18.03
C ASP A 230 2.06 7.81 17.38
N ILE A 231 3.21 7.58 16.73
CA ILE A 231 4.04 8.69 16.22
C ILE A 231 3.44 9.33 14.97
N LEU A 232 2.60 8.61 14.21
CA LEU A 232 1.98 9.16 13.01
C LEU A 232 0.85 10.13 13.35
N ALA A 233 0.13 9.86 14.44
CA ALA A 233 -0.86 10.80 14.97
C ALA A 233 -0.22 12.08 15.52
N GLU A 234 0.99 11.98 16.08
CA GLU A 234 1.77 13.16 16.50
C GLU A 234 2.27 13.97 15.29
N GLU A 235 2.80 13.30 14.25
CA GLU A 235 3.35 13.97 13.07
C GLU A 235 2.27 14.64 12.22
N PHE A 236 1.15 13.95 12.00
CA PHE A 236 0.16 14.33 10.99
C PHE A 236 -1.21 14.69 11.58
N GLY A 237 -1.37 14.59 12.91
CA GLY A 237 -2.67 14.69 13.58
C GLY A 237 -3.47 13.38 13.55
N GLU A 238 -4.58 13.32 14.28
CA GLU A 238 -5.40 12.11 14.33
C GLU A 238 -6.15 11.87 13.01
N LEU A 239 -5.91 10.71 12.37
CA LEU A 239 -6.60 10.29 11.15
C LEU A 239 -8.08 9.95 11.38
N LEU A 240 -8.39 9.41 12.55
CA LEU A 240 -9.69 8.81 12.89
C LEU A 240 -10.39 9.52 14.04
N ALA A 241 -10.03 10.77 14.37
CA ALA A 241 -10.83 11.57 15.28
C ALA A 241 -12.27 11.57 14.76
N ARG A 242 -13.16 10.86 15.47
CA ARG A 242 -14.58 10.90 15.15
C ARG A 242 -15.00 12.35 15.34
N PRO A 243 -15.83 12.91 14.44
CA PRO A 243 -16.50 14.16 14.76
C PRO A 243 -17.19 13.94 16.11
N GLU A 244 -16.85 14.74 17.11
CA GLU A 244 -17.64 14.79 18.33
C GLU A 244 -19.08 15.11 17.89
N GLY A 245 -20.01 14.23 18.28
CA GLY A 245 -21.39 14.27 17.84
C GLY A 245 -22.17 15.49 18.32
#